data_AF-A0A925D8Q6-F1
#
_entry.id   AF-A0A925D8Q6-F1
#
_cell.length_a   1.000
_cell.length_b   1.000
_cell.length_c   1.000
_cell.angle_alpha   90.00
_cell.angle_beta   90.00
_cell.angle_gamma   90.00
#
_symmetry.space_group_name_H-M   'P 1'
#
loop_
_entity.id
_entity.type
_entity.pdbx_description
1 polymer ?
#
loop_
_entity_poly.entity_id
_entity_poly.type
_entity_poly.pdbx_seq_one_letter_code
_entity_poly.pdbx_strand_id
1 'polypeptide(L)'
;MAAVVYPSLYQLPARVWLEELGSNSGRCATLDDVPSSALDQLAENGFQWLWLMGVWQTGEAGRRVSLANHDWRADFLRMLPDFQDEDVVGSPFAIQAYTAHRDFGGDAALARFRERLADRGIQLMLDFVPNHTAIDHAWAASHLEFYIHGSAEDLVRQPRDYFRLPSIFGTHMVAHGRDPYFPAWVDTLQLNYRHLGLRRAMQEELLEIAERCDGVRCDMAMLLLPDVMERTWGDKS
;
A
#
# COMPACT_ATOMS: atom_id res chain seq x y z
N MET A 1 -1.09 -9.17 34.22
CA MET A 1 0.04 -9.73 33.45
C MET A 1 1.19 -8.73 33.52
N ALA A 2 2.43 -9.19 33.70
CA ALA A 2 3.58 -8.29 33.66
C ALA A 2 3.66 -7.64 32.25
N ALA A 3 3.98 -6.35 32.19
CA ALA A 3 4.16 -5.67 30.91
C ALA A 3 5.30 -6.34 30.13
N VAL A 4 5.04 -6.76 28.90
CA VAL A 4 6.05 -7.35 28.01
C VAL A 4 7.07 -6.26 27.68
N VAL A 5 8.33 -6.48 28.04
CA VAL A 5 9.40 -5.48 27.89
C VAL A 5 9.89 -5.40 26.43
N TYR A 6 9.75 -6.48 25.67
CA TYR A 6 10.20 -6.59 24.27
C TYR A 6 9.18 -7.40 23.43
N PRO A 7 8.14 -6.77 22.87
CA PRO A 7 7.17 -7.48 22.05
C PRO A 7 7.81 -7.93 20.72
N SER A 8 7.48 -9.15 20.28
CA SER A 8 7.91 -9.70 19.00
C SER A 8 6.85 -9.48 17.91
N LEU A 9 7.30 -9.03 16.75
CA LEU A 9 6.48 -8.77 15.55
C LEU A 9 6.78 -9.79 14.46
N TYR A 10 5.74 -10.37 13.88
CA TYR A 10 5.82 -11.18 12.67
C TYR A 10 5.29 -10.38 11.48
N GLN A 11 6.07 -10.22 10.41
CA GLN A 11 5.62 -9.61 9.17
C GLN A 11 5.16 -10.70 8.20
N LEU A 12 3.95 -10.55 7.65
CA LEU A 12 3.35 -11.52 6.75
C LEU A 12 2.71 -10.83 5.53
N PRO A 13 3.18 -11.10 4.30
CA PRO A 13 2.54 -10.61 3.08
C PRO A 13 1.17 -11.28 2.89
N ALA A 14 0.08 -10.52 3.02
CA ALA A 14 -1.27 -11.06 3.02
C ALA A 14 -1.59 -11.84 1.74
N ARG A 15 -1.23 -11.29 0.58
CA ARG A 15 -1.52 -11.89 -0.72
C ARG A 15 -0.83 -13.24 -0.91
N VAL A 16 0.47 -13.31 -0.62
CA VAL A 16 1.24 -14.56 -0.78
C VAL A 16 0.66 -15.64 0.13
N TRP A 17 0.37 -15.28 1.38
CA TRP A 17 -0.19 -16.22 2.33
C TRP A 17 -1.56 -16.76 1.92
N LEU A 18 -2.45 -15.88 1.44
CA LEU A 18 -3.77 -16.29 0.96
C LEU A 18 -3.69 -17.11 -0.34
N GLU A 19 -2.75 -16.83 -1.23
CA GLU A 19 -2.54 -17.63 -2.44
C GLU A 19 -2.09 -19.06 -2.10
N GLU A 20 -1.16 -19.20 -1.15
CA GLU A 20 -0.70 -20.51 -0.67
C GLU A 20 -1.84 -21.32 -0.01
N LEU A 21 -2.69 -20.66 0.78
CA LEU A 21 -3.88 -21.27 1.38
C LEU A 21 -4.91 -21.67 0.31
N GLY A 22 -5.10 -20.84 -0.70
CA GLY A 22 -6.03 -21.07 -1.80
C GLY A 22 -5.62 -22.23 -2.70
N SER A 23 -4.33 -22.30 -3.04
CA SER A 23 -3.75 -23.39 -3.83
C SER A 23 -3.98 -24.76 -3.19
N ASN A 24 -3.91 -24.85 -1.86
CA ASN A 24 -4.18 -26.08 -1.12
C ASN A 24 -5.66 -26.49 -1.11
N SER A 25 -6.59 -25.57 -1.42
CA SER A 25 -8.04 -25.76 -1.34
C SER A 25 -8.77 -25.65 -2.67
N GLY A 26 -8.08 -25.31 -3.77
CA GLY A 26 -8.64 -25.21 -5.12
C GLY A 26 -9.58 -24.01 -5.32
N ARG A 27 -9.50 -22.99 -4.46
CA ARG A 27 -10.29 -21.74 -4.54
C ARG A 27 -9.48 -20.56 -4.02
N CYS A 28 -9.85 -19.33 -4.39
CA CYS A 28 -9.28 -18.13 -3.77
C CYS A 28 -9.59 -18.11 -2.27
N ALA A 29 -8.56 -18.06 -1.44
CA ALA A 29 -8.70 -17.96 0.00
C ALA A 29 -8.83 -16.50 0.44
N THR A 30 -9.62 -16.29 1.48
CA THR A 30 -9.83 -15.02 2.17
C THR A 30 -9.26 -15.10 3.58
N LEU A 31 -9.28 -13.98 4.32
CA LEU A 31 -8.83 -13.97 5.72
C LEU A 31 -9.65 -14.91 6.63
N ASP A 32 -10.90 -15.24 6.25
CA ASP A 32 -11.72 -16.22 6.98
C ASP A 32 -11.16 -17.65 6.86
N ASP A 33 -10.43 -17.93 5.79
CA ASP A 33 -9.95 -19.26 5.45
C ASP A 33 -8.61 -19.61 6.10
N VAL A 34 -7.95 -18.61 6.71
CA VAL A 34 -6.78 -18.84 7.53
C VAL A 34 -7.15 -19.86 8.61
N PRO A 35 -6.45 -21.00 8.75
CA PRO A 35 -6.80 -22.00 9.76
C PRO A 35 -6.41 -21.51 11.16
N SER A 36 -7.19 -21.87 12.18
CA SER A 36 -6.88 -21.56 13.58
C SER A 36 -5.49 -22.05 13.99
N SER A 37 -5.06 -23.20 13.49
CA SER A 37 -3.73 -23.76 13.76
C SER A 37 -2.57 -22.86 13.29
N ALA A 38 -2.74 -22.11 12.20
CA ALA A 38 -1.71 -21.16 11.77
C ALA A 38 -1.58 -19.98 12.74
N LEU A 39 -2.71 -19.51 13.29
CA LEU A 39 -2.71 -18.45 14.30
C LEU A 39 -2.22 -18.95 15.65
N ASP A 40 -2.58 -20.18 16.03
CA ASP A 40 -2.07 -20.86 17.23
C ASP A 40 -0.54 -20.96 17.17
N GLN A 41 0.00 -21.37 16.02
CA GLN A 41 1.44 -21.47 15.82
C GLN A 41 2.18 -20.13 15.99
N LEU A 42 1.59 -19.01 15.55
CA LEU A 42 2.17 -17.68 15.78
C LEU A 42 2.26 -17.36 17.28
N ALA A 43 1.20 -17.67 18.03
CA ALA A 43 1.17 -17.46 19.48
C ALA A 43 2.14 -18.38 20.22
N GLU A 44 2.20 -19.66 19.85
CA GLU A 44 3.13 -20.65 20.41
C GLU A 44 4.60 -20.29 20.13
N ASN A 45 4.88 -19.70 18.97
CA ASN A 45 6.19 -19.16 18.62
C ASN A 45 6.54 -17.87 19.39
N GLY A 46 5.63 -17.35 20.20
CA GLY A 46 5.85 -16.18 21.04
C GLY A 46 5.79 -14.86 20.29
N PHE A 47 5.05 -14.76 19.18
CA PHE A 47 4.74 -13.47 18.56
C PHE A 47 3.57 -12.80 19.28
N GLN A 48 3.69 -11.50 19.56
CA GLN A 48 2.62 -10.68 20.14
C GLN A 48 1.98 -9.75 19.11
N TRP A 49 2.65 -9.53 17.98
CA TRP A 49 2.15 -8.71 16.89
C TRP A 49 2.24 -9.43 15.56
N LEU A 50 1.22 -9.23 14.73
CA LEU A 50 1.23 -9.58 13.32
C LEU A 50 1.13 -8.29 12.51
N TRP A 51 2.17 -7.95 11.75
CA TRP A 51 2.06 -6.99 10.66
C TRP A 51 1.58 -7.71 9.42
N LEU A 52 0.29 -7.52 9.10
CA LEU A 52 -0.31 -8.07 7.90
C LEU A 52 -0.12 -7.06 6.77
N MET A 53 0.90 -7.31 5.95
CA MET A 53 1.36 -6.37 4.94
C MET A 53 0.51 -6.45 3.66
N GLY A 54 0.14 -5.28 3.12
CA GLY A 54 -0.50 -5.18 1.80
C GLY A 54 -1.96 -5.64 1.78
N VAL A 55 -2.71 -5.38 2.85
CA VAL A 55 -4.14 -5.74 2.98
C VAL A 55 -5.07 -4.84 2.19
N TRP A 56 -4.64 -3.64 1.83
CA TRP A 56 -5.50 -2.61 1.26
C TRP A 56 -5.82 -2.86 -0.21
N GLN A 57 -6.88 -2.23 -0.68
CA GLN A 57 -7.30 -2.32 -2.06
C GLN A 57 -6.27 -1.65 -2.98
N THR A 58 -5.73 -2.43 -3.92
CA THR A 58 -4.90 -1.94 -5.02
C THR A 58 -5.73 -1.86 -6.30
N GLY A 59 -5.29 -1.01 -7.23
CA GLY A 59 -5.98 -0.74 -8.49
C GLY A 59 -5.32 -1.39 -9.71
N GLU A 60 -6.04 -1.41 -10.83
CA GLU A 60 -5.54 -1.97 -12.09
C GLU A 60 -4.46 -1.08 -12.72
N ALA A 61 -4.40 0.21 -12.36
CA ALA A 61 -3.37 1.11 -12.90
C ALA A 61 -1.96 0.67 -12.50
N GLY A 62 -1.74 0.34 -11.22
CA GLY A 62 -0.44 -0.15 -10.75
C GLY A 62 -0.07 -1.49 -11.37
N ARG A 63 -1.03 -2.41 -11.47
CA ARG A 63 -0.85 -3.70 -12.16
C ARG A 63 -0.42 -3.52 -13.62
N ARG A 64 -1.08 -2.62 -14.36
CA ARG A 64 -0.71 -2.31 -15.76
C ARG A 64 0.70 -1.75 -15.88
N VAL A 65 1.13 -0.90 -14.94
CA VAL A 65 2.52 -0.40 -14.90
C VAL A 65 3.50 -1.56 -14.70
N SER A 66 3.23 -2.48 -13.79
CA SER A 66 4.08 -3.66 -13.58
C SER A 66 4.14 -4.58 -14.81
N LEU A 67 3.01 -4.81 -15.47
CA LEU A 67 2.93 -5.63 -16.69
C LEU A 67 3.61 -4.98 -17.90
N ALA A 68 3.65 -3.65 -17.98
CA ALA A 68 4.31 -2.94 -19.07
C ALA A 68 5.83 -2.81 -18.87
N ASN A 69 6.34 -3.07 -17.67
CA ASN A 69 7.75 -2.89 -17.35
C ASN A 69 8.57 -4.14 -17.73
N HIS A 70 9.26 -4.07 -18.88
CA HIS A 70 10.05 -5.17 -19.41
C HIS A 70 11.19 -5.63 -18.48
N ASP A 71 11.83 -4.71 -17.75
CA ASP A 71 12.93 -5.04 -16.85
C ASP A 71 12.42 -5.87 -15.66
N TRP A 72 11.31 -5.42 -15.04
CA TRP A 72 10.69 -6.15 -13.94
C TRP A 72 10.19 -7.53 -14.38
N ARG A 73 9.59 -7.62 -15.58
CA ARG A 73 9.16 -8.92 -16.13
C ARG A 73 10.33 -9.88 -16.39
N ALA A 74 11.46 -9.36 -16.85
CA ALA A 74 12.66 -10.17 -17.04
C ALA A 74 13.21 -10.69 -15.70
N ASP A 75 13.09 -9.91 -14.63
CA ASP A 75 13.44 -10.36 -13.27
C ASP A 75 12.45 -11.41 -12.74
N PHE A 76 11.14 -11.21 -12.93
CA PHE A 76 10.11 -12.19 -12.54
C PHE A 76 10.34 -13.55 -13.21
N LEU A 77 10.53 -13.58 -14.53
CA LEU A 77 10.82 -14.81 -15.28
C LEU A 77 12.11 -15.51 -14.84
N ARG A 78 13.09 -14.75 -14.32
CA ARG A 78 14.34 -15.33 -13.81
C ARG A 78 14.14 -16.00 -12.45
N MET A 79 13.26 -15.45 -11.62
CA MET A 79 12.97 -15.96 -10.27
C MET A 79 11.92 -17.07 -10.29
N LEU A 80 10.94 -16.97 -11.17
CA LEU A 80 9.79 -17.86 -11.30
C LEU A 80 9.65 -18.24 -12.77
N PRO A 81 10.29 -19.33 -13.22
CA PRO A 81 10.29 -19.72 -14.64
C PRO A 81 8.90 -20.05 -15.21
N ASP A 82 7.94 -20.39 -14.36
CA ASP A 82 6.54 -20.68 -14.67
C ASP A 82 5.60 -19.48 -14.52
N PHE A 83 6.15 -18.31 -14.19
CA PHE A 83 5.44 -17.03 -14.05
C PHE A 83 4.46 -16.73 -15.20
N GLN A 84 3.24 -16.33 -14.85
CA GLN A 84 2.20 -15.87 -15.75
C GLN A 84 1.80 -14.41 -15.43
N ASP A 85 1.09 -13.77 -16.36
CA ASP A 85 0.66 -12.37 -16.19
C ASP A 85 -0.35 -12.20 -15.04
N GLU A 86 -1.06 -13.26 -14.68
CA GLU A 86 -1.98 -13.34 -13.56
C GLU A 86 -1.25 -13.22 -12.21
N ASP A 87 0.03 -13.61 -12.13
CA ASP A 87 0.85 -13.50 -10.92
C ASP A 87 1.26 -12.04 -10.63
N VAL A 88 1.12 -11.15 -11.61
CA VAL A 88 1.40 -9.72 -11.44
C VAL A 88 0.19 -9.02 -10.87
N VAL A 89 0.30 -8.58 -9.62
CA VAL A 89 -0.78 -7.88 -8.90
C VAL A 89 -0.51 -6.39 -8.63
N GLY A 90 0.66 -5.90 -9.02
CA GLY A 90 1.13 -4.54 -8.72
C GLY A 90 1.70 -4.39 -7.30
N SER A 91 2.19 -3.20 -6.99
CA SER A 91 2.74 -2.89 -5.67
C SER A 91 1.63 -2.87 -4.60
N PRO A 92 1.84 -3.52 -3.44
CA PRO A 92 0.90 -3.40 -2.31
C PRO A 92 0.91 -2.00 -1.66
N PHE A 93 1.87 -1.14 -2.01
CA PHE A 93 1.96 0.24 -1.51
C PHE A 93 1.36 1.28 -2.48
N ALA A 94 0.96 0.86 -3.69
CA ALA A 94 0.14 1.68 -4.58
C ALA A 94 -1.34 1.57 -4.15
N ILE A 95 -1.68 2.26 -3.06
CA ILE A 95 -3.01 2.17 -2.41
C ILE A 95 -4.07 2.88 -3.26
N GLN A 96 -5.09 2.14 -3.71
CA GLN A 96 -6.26 2.70 -4.37
C GLN A 96 -7.31 3.18 -3.35
N ALA A 97 -7.47 2.46 -2.25
CA ALA A 97 -8.31 2.82 -1.13
C ALA A 97 -7.89 2.07 0.15
N TYR A 98 -8.03 2.72 1.32
CA TYR A 98 -7.81 2.11 2.64
C TYR A 98 -8.99 1.23 3.10
N THR A 99 -9.51 0.42 2.19
CA THR A 99 -10.45 -0.67 2.45
C THR A 99 -9.71 -1.98 2.26
N ALA A 100 -9.96 -2.98 3.09
CA ALA A 100 -9.35 -4.30 2.89
C ALA A 100 -9.72 -4.86 1.51
N HIS A 101 -8.74 -5.48 0.85
CA HIS A 101 -8.85 -5.94 -0.52
C HIS A 101 -10.05 -6.87 -0.68
N ARG A 102 -10.87 -6.65 -1.71
CA ARG A 102 -12.10 -7.43 -1.95
C ARG A 102 -11.83 -8.93 -2.02
N ASP A 103 -10.74 -9.34 -2.67
CA ASP A 103 -10.36 -10.76 -2.81
C ASP A 103 -9.91 -11.38 -1.47
N PHE A 104 -9.61 -10.57 -0.45
CA PHE A 104 -9.27 -11.05 0.90
C PHE A 104 -10.51 -11.16 1.81
N GLY A 105 -11.70 -10.89 1.27
CA GLY A 105 -12.98 -10.91 1.99
C GLY A 105 -13.43 -9.53 2.52
N GLY A 106 -12.67 -8.47 2.22
CA GLY A 106 -13.00 -7.09 2.61
C GLY A 106 -12.94 -6.83 4.12
N ASP A 107 -13.41 -5.65 4.53
CA ASP A 107 -13.27 -5.16 5.92
C ASP A 107 -13.93 -6.10 6.94
N ALA A 108 -15.01 -6.78 6.55
CA ALA A 108 -15.69 -7.73 7.41
C ALA A 108 -14.82 -8.95 7.73
N ALA A 109 -14.08 -9.47 6.74
CA ALA A 109 -13.14 -10.57 6.96
C ALA A 109 -11.92 -10.10 7.77
N LEU A 110 -11.43 -8.88 7.53
CA LEU A 110 -10.36 -8.28 8.32
C LEU A 110 -10.74 -8.12 9.79
N ALA A 111 -11.97 -7.67 10.08
CA ALA A 111 -12.48 -7.53 11.44
C ALA A 111 -12.53 -8.88 12.18
N ARG A 112 -13.11 -9.91 11.55
CA ARG A 112 -13.13 -11.28 12.11
C ARG A 112 -11.72 -11.85 12.29
N PHE A 113 -10.83 -11.58 11.34
CA PHE A 113 -9.44 -11.99 11.44
C PHE A 113 -8.74 -11.34 12.65
N ARG A 114 -8.94 -10.04 12.88
CA ARG A 114 -8.45 -9.34 14.07
C ARG A 114 -9.00 -9.94 15.36
N GLU A 115 -10.30 -10.26 15.44
CA GLU A 115 -10.89 -10.92 16.60
C GLU A 115 -10.21 -12.26 16.90
N ARG A 116 -9.99 -13.07 15.86
CA ARG A 116 -9.32 -14.38 15.99
C ARG A 116 -7.85 -14.27 16.43
N LEU A 117 -7.16 -13.19 16.08
CA LEU A 117 -5.82 -12.87 16.60
C LEU A 117 -5.89 -12.44 18.07
N ALA A 118 -6.86 -11.59 18.41
CA ALA A 118 -7.05 -11.09 19.77
C ALA A 118 -7.36 -12.22 20.77
N ASP A 119 -8.12 -13.23 20.37
CA ASP A 119 -8.37 -14.46 21.16
C ASP A 119 -7.07 -15.18 21.57
N ARG A 120 -5.99 -14.95 20.83
CA ARG A 120 -4.65 -15.53 21.06
C ARG A 120 -3.67 -14.53 21.67
N GLY A 121 -4.12 -13.32 22.01
CA GLY A 121 -3.27 -12.25 22.51
C GLY A 121 -2.32 -11.67 21.47
N ILE A 122 -2.61 -11.84 20.17
CA ILE A 122 -1.84 -11.24 19.06
C ILE A 122 -2.52 -9.94 18.62
N GLN A 123 -1.73 -8.87 18.56
CA GLN A 123 -2.15 -7.56 18.09
C GLN A 123 -1.94 -7.44 16.57
N LEU A 124 -2.87 -6.79 15.88
CA LEU A 124 -2.81 -6.58 14.43
C LEU A 124 -2.17 -5.22 14.11
N MET A 125 -1.16 -5.23 13.24
CA MET A 125 -0.55 -4.03 12.68
C MET A 125 -0.80 -3.95 11.16
N LEU A 126 -1.23 -2.78 10.68
CA LEU A 126 -1.52 -2.53 9.26
C LEU A 126 -0.69 -1.39 8.69
N ASP A 127 -0.47 -1.41 7.38
CA ASP A 127 0.28 -0.37 6.67
C ASP A 127 -0.47 0.97 6.62
N PHE A 128 0.28 2.06 6.66
CA PHE A 128 -0.17 3.41 6.34
C PHE A 128 0.85 4.04 5.41
N VAL A 129 0.43 4.45 4.22
CA VAL A 129 1.29 4.98 3.15
C VAL A 129 0.91 6.43 2.88
N PRO A 130 1.53 7.39 3.57
CA PRO A 130 1.08 8.76 3.50
C PRO A 130 1.70 9.58 2.36
N ASN A 131 2.80 9.12 1.75
CA ASN A 131 3.52 9.92 0.76
C ASN A 131 2.79 10.02 -0.59
N HIS A 132 2.11 8.96 -0.99
CA HIS A 132 1.57 8.81 -2.34
C HIS A 132 0.33 7.92 -2.32
N THR A 133 -0.44 7.96 -3.42
CA THR A 133 -1.55 7.01 -3.66
C THR A 133 -1.34 6.28 -4.98
N ALA A 134 -2.12 5.25 -5.28
CA ALA A 134 -2.21 4.70 -6.63
C ALA A 134 -2.64 5.76 -7.65
N ILE A 135 -2.33 5.51 -8.93
CA ILE A 135 -2.76 6.35 -10.06
C ILE A 135 -4.29 6.43 -10.17
N ASP A 136 -4.99 5.35 -9.84
CA ASP A 136 -6.45 5.23 -9.89
C ASP A 136 -7.13 5.41 -8.53
N HIS A 137 -6.46 6.07 -7.58
CA HIS A 137 -7.07 6.54 -6.33
C HIS A 137 -8.18 7.57 -6.63
N ALA A 138 -9.27 7.56 -5.86
CA ALA A 138 -10.42 8.43 -6.10
C ALA A 138 -10.06 9.92 -6.12
N TRP A 139 -9.14 10.34 -5.24
CA TRP A 139 -8.64 11.71 -5.20
C TRP A 139 -7.96 12.16 -6.51
N ALA A 140 -7.39 11.27 -7.30
CA ALA A 140 -6.80 11.63 -8.60
C ALA A 140 -7.87 12.18 -9.57
N ALA A 141 -9.13 11.80 -9.39
CA ALA A 141 -10.26 12.33 -10.15
C ALA A 141 -10.99 13.47 -9.44
N SER A 142 -11.16 13.39 -8.12
CA SER A 142 -12.01 14.33 -7.36
C SER A 142 -11.27 15.47 -6.66
N HIS A 143 -9.96 15.33 -6.42
CA HIS A 143 -9.12 16.27 -5.65
C HIS A 143 -7.73 16.42 -6.26
N LEU A 144 -7.66 16.88 -7.51
CA LEU A 144 -6.38 17.11 -8.19
C LEU A 144 -5.45 18.05 -7.40
N GLU A 145 -5.99 18.97 -6.62
CA GLU A 145 -5.26 19.87 -5.73
C GLU A 145 -4.47 19.16 -4.61
N PHE A 146 -4.75 17.87 -4.35
CA PHE A 146 -4.02 17.08 -3.36
C PHE A 146 -2.67 16.58 -3.88
N TYR A 147 -2.36 16.74 -5.17
CA TYR A 147 -1.14 16.21 -5.76
C TYR A 147 -0.13 17.29 -6.13
N ILE A 148 1.13 16.87 -6.30
CA ILE A 148 2.18 17.74 -6.84
C ILE A 148 2.02 17.84 -8.36
N HIS A 149 1.84 19.06 -8.86
CA HIS A 149 1.70 19.33 -10.29
C HIS A 149 3.04 19.66 -10.94
N GLY A 150 3.22 19.18 -12.16
CA GLY A 150 4.30 19.54 -13.07
C GLY A 150 3.80 20.31 -14.28
N SER A 151 4.74 20.72 -15.11
CA SER A 151 4.49 21.30 -16.43
C SER A 151 4.73 20.27 -17.55
N ALA A 152 4.34 20.60 -18.77
CA ALA A 152 4.72 19.81 -19.94
C ALA A 152 6.25 19.77 -20.13
N GLU A 153 6.95 20.85 -19.76
CA GLU A 153 8.42 20.91 -19.79
C GLU A 153 9.05 19.97 -18.77
N ASP A 154 8.49 19.91 -17.55
CA ASP A 154 8.94 18.96 -16.52
C ASP A 154 8.86 17.52 -17.02
N LEU A 155 7.76 17.15 -17.68
CA LEU A 155 7.59 15.82 -18.25
C LEU A 155 8.62 15.52 -19.37
N VAL A 156 8.95 16.49 -20.20
CA VAL A 156 9.99 16.31 -21.23
C VAL A 156 11.37 16.13 -20.58
N ARG A 157 11.67 16.91 -19.55
CA ARG A 157 12.97 16.89 -18.85
C ARG A 157 13.13 15.66 -17.96
N GLN A 158 12.06 15.21 -17.32
CA GLN A 158 12.03 14.14 -16.32
C GLN A 158 10.85 13.18 -16.62
N PRO A 159 10.90 12.42 -17.73
CA PRO A 159 9.77 11.62 -18.20
C PRO A 159 9.35 10.48 -17.28
N ARG A 160 10.20 10.10 -16.31
CA ARG A 160 9.90 9.08 -15.31
C ARG A 160 9.28 9.65 -14.03
N ASP A 161 9.38 10.96 -13.81
CA ASP A 161 8.97 11.58 -12.56
C ASP A 161 7.55 12.17 -12.65
N TYR A 162 7.00 12.28 -13.86
CA TYR A 162 5.68 12.85 -14.10
C TYR A 162 4.81 11.94 -14.96
N PHE A 163 3.53 11.92 -14.64
CA PHE A 163 2.48 11.18 -15.32
C PHE A 163 1.52 12.14 -16.02
N ARG A 164 1.03 11.74 -17.20
CA ARG A 164 -0.08 12.42 -17.88
C ARG A 164 -1.39 11.86 -17.35
N LEU A 165 -2.02 12.57 -16.42
CA LEU A 165 -3.30 12.20 -15.84
C LEU A 165 -4.45 12.81 -16.65
N PRO A 166 -5.28 12.00 -17.35
CA PRO A 166 -6.47 12.51 -18.01
C PRO A 166 -7.55 12.88 -16.99
N SER A 167 -8.19 14.03 -17.15
CA SER A 167 -9.34 14.46 -16.36
C SER A 167 -10.44 15.02 -17.29
N ILE A 168 -11.64 15.23 -16.74
CA ILE A 168 -12.74 15.89 -17.46
C ILE A 168 -12.41 17.35 -17.86
N PHE A 169 -11.40 17.96 -17.23
CA PHE A 169 -10.95 19.32 -17.50
C PHE A 169 -9.69 19.39 -18.38
N GLY A 170 -9.21 18.24 -18.88
CA GLY A 170 -8.03 18.14 -19.74
C GLY A 170 -6.96 17.21 -19.16
N THR A 171 -5.73 17.31 -19.65
CA THR A 171 -4.61 16.50 -19.16
C THR A 171 -3.77 17.30 -18.16
N HIS A 172 -3.55 16.72 -16.99
CA HIS A 172 -2.69 17.27 -15.94
C HIS A 172 -1.37 16.50 -15.89
N MET A 173 -0.27 17.20 -15.64
CA MET A 173 1.03 16.57 -15.39
C MET A 173 1.17 16.46 -13.88
N VAL A 174 1.14 15.24 -13.36
CA VAL A 174 1.18 14.96 -11.92
C VAL A 174 2.43 14.18 -11.60
N ALA A 175 3.14 14.54 -10.54
CA ALA A 175 4.38 13.86 -10.19
C ALA A 175 4.11 12.46 -9.62
N HIS A 176 5.00 11.52 -9.91
CA HIS A 176 5.04 10.21 -9.28
C HIS A 176 5.60 10.31 -7.86
N GLY A 177 5.17 9.41 -6.97
CA GLY A 177 5.75 9.31 -5.63
C GLY A 177 7.25 9.03 -5.69
N ARG A 178 8.05 9.64 -4.81
CA ARG A 178 9.49 9.34 -4.74
C ARG A 178 10.11 9.71 -3.40
N ASP A 179 11.35 9.28 -3.21
CA ASP A 179 12.26 9.79 -2.18
C ASP A 179 13.44 10.59 -2.80
N PRO A 180 14.29 11.23 -1.98
CA PRO A 180 15.42 12.03 -2.47
C PRO A 180 16.57 11.23 -3.10
N TYR A 181 16.63 9.92 -2.87
CA TYR A 181 17.77 9.05 -3.18
C TYR A 181 17.51 8.09 -4.35
N PHE A 182 16.24 7.71 -4.57
CA PHE A 182 15.86 6.74 -5.58
C PHE A 182 14.97 7.34 -6.69
N PRO A 183 14.86 6.68 -7.85
CA PRO A 183 13.92 7.05 -8.90
C PRO A 183 12.46 7.00 -8.44
N ALA A 184 11.58 7.69 -9.17
CA ALA A 184 10.16 7.72 -8.83
C ALA A 184 9.45 6.36 -8.99
N TRP A 185 8.47 6.13 -8.12
CA TRP A 185 7.55 4.99 -8.13
C TRP A 185 6.44 5.25 -9.14
N VAL A 186 6.66 4.76 -10.37
CA VAL A 186 5.86 5.02 -11.57
C VAL A 186 4.42 4.49 -11.53
N ASP A 187 4.05 3.75 -10.49
CA ASP A 187 2.71 3.22 -10.22
C ASP A 187 1.91 4.08 -9.21
N THR A 188 2.48 5.20 -8.76
CA THR A 188 1.91 6.05 -7.70
C THR A 188 1.86 7.52 -8.09
N LEU A 189 1.07 8.34 -7.39
CA LEU A 189 1.01 9.80 -7.55
C LEU A 189 1.39 10.48 -6.23
N GLN A 190 2.26 11.49 -6.30
CA GLN A 190 2.80 12.20 -5.15
C GLN A 190 1.79 13.16 -4.54
N LEU A 191 1.57 13.04 -3.23
CA LEU A 191 0.72 13.92 -2.44
C LEU A 191 1.42 15.24 -2.04
N ASN A 192 0.63 16.30 -1.94
CA ASN A 192 1.04 17.69 -1.67
C ASN A 192 0.61 18.17 -0.27
N TYR A 193 1.48 18.02 0.73
CA TYR A 193 1.16 18.32 2.13
C TYR A 193 1.11 19.81 2.48
N ARG A 194 1.49 20.74 1.58
CA ARG A 194 1.10 22.15 1.76
C ARG A 194 -0.40 22.31 1.80
N HIS A 195 -1.15 21.50 1.04
CA HIS A 195 -2.60 21.62 0.95
C HIS A 195 -3.27 21.22 2.27
N LEU A 196 -3.96 22.17 2.90
CA LEU A 196 -4.64 21.95 4.19
C LEU A 196 -5.74 20.89 4.09
N GLY A 197 -6.43 20.82 2.94
CA GLY A 197 -7.45 19.80 2.71
C GLY A 197 -6.89 18.38 2.70
N LEU A 198 -5.71 18.18 2.09
CA LEU A 198 -5.06 16.88 2.06
C LEU A 198 -4.61 16.46 3.47
N ARG A 199 -4.05 17.38 4.26
CA ARG A 199 -3.67 17.09 5.64
C ARG A 199 -4.83 16.60 6.49
N ARG A 200 -6.03 17.16 6.29
CA ARG A 200 -7.26 16.69 6.97
C ARG A 200 -7.69 15.33 6.46
N ALA A 201 -7.79 15.16 5.14
CA ALA A 201 -8.19 13.90 4.53
C ALA A 201 -7.26 12.75 4.96
N MET A 202 -5.94 12.95 4.97
CA MET A 202 -5.00 11.92 5.40
C MET A 202 -5.06 11.63 6.91
N GLN A 203 -5.39 12.62 7.75
CA GLN A 203 -5.65 12.37 9.16
C GLN A 203 -6.90 11.50 9.35
N GLU A 204 -7.94 11.74 8.56
CA GLU A 204 -9.15 10.91 8.54
C GLU A 204 -8.81 9.48 8.13
N GLU A 205 -8.05 9.27 7.04
CA GLU A 205 -7.58 7.93 6.63
C GLU A 205 -6.80 7.23 7.76
N LEU A 206 -5.88 7.93 8.43
CA LEU A 206 -5.10 7.35 9.53
C LEU A 206 -5.99 6.94 10.72
N LEU A 207 -6.99 7.76 11.06
CA LEU A 207 -7.94 7.46 12.14
C LEU A 207 -8.82 6.26 11.78
N GLU A 208 -9.31 6.19 10.54
CA GLU A 208 -10.10 5.04 10.08
C GLU A 208 -9.27 3.74 10.07
N ILE A 209 -8.01 3.79 9.65
CA ILE A 209 -7.10 2.63 9.73
C ILE A 209 -6.93 2.20 11.19
N ALA A 210 -6.74 3.16 12.11
CA ALA A 210 -6.56 2.89 13.53
C ALA A 210 -7.79 2.22 14.17
N GLU A 211 -9.00 2.41 13.64
CA GLU A 211 -10.19 1.67 14.08
C GLU A 211 -10.11 0.18 13.71
N ARG A 212 -9.38 -0.17 12.63
CA ARG A 212 -9.29 -1.52 12.05
C ARG A 212 -8.09 -2.32 12.54
N CYS A 213 -7.20 -1.74 13.36
CA CYS A 213 -5.99 -2.40 13.85
C CYS A 213 -5.61 -1.98 15.28
N ASP A 214 -4.58 -2.61 15.83
CA ASP A 214 -4.00 -2.28 17.14
C ASP A 214 -2.74 -1.41 17.03
N GLY A 215 -2.19 -1.28 15.82
CA GLY A 215 -1.03 -0.45 15.52
C GLY A 215 -0.87 -0.20 14.03
N VAL A 216 -0.20 0.90 13.70
CA VAL A 216 -0.01 1.34 12.31
C VAL A 216 1.47 1.36 11.98
N ARG A 217 1.86 0.71 10.87
CA ARG A 217 3.20 0.79 10.30
C ARG A 217 3.21 1.91 9.26
N CYS A 218 3.86 3.03 9.58
CA CYS A 218 3.97 4.17 8.67
C CYS A 218 5.09 3.93 7.64
N ASP A 219 4.71 3.75 6.38
CA ASP A 219 5.64 3.61 5.27
C ASP A 219 6.37 4.92 5.01
N MET A 220 7.70 4.83 4.90
CA MET A 220 8.56 5.95 4.53
C MET A 220 8.24 7.26 5.29
N ALA A 221 8.04 7.16 6.61
CA ALA A 221 7.56 8.26 7.46
C ALA A 221 8.39 9.55 7.34
N MET A 222 9.68 9.43 7.02
CA MET A 222 10.58 10.56 6.82
C MET A 222 10.19 11.46 5.64
N LEU A 223 9.45 10.94 4.65
CA LEU A 223 9.06 11.71 3.46
C LEU A 223 8.04 12.80 3.78
N LEU A 224 7.39 12.73 4.94
CA LEU A 224 6.48 13.77 5.43
C LEU A 224 7.18 14.91 6.16
N LEU A 225 8.48 14.79 6.42
CA LEU A 225 9.22 15.85 7.11
C LEU A 225 9.36 17.07 6.19
N PRO A 226 9.11 18.30 6.68
CA PRO A 226 9.13 19.49 5.84
C PRO A 226 10.42 19.68 5.05
N ASP A 227 11.58 19.42 5.66
CA ASP A 227 12.89 19.53 5.03
C ASP A 227 13.10 18.49 3.92
N VAL A 228 12.56 17.27 4.09
CA VAL A 228 12.61 16.22 3.07
C VAL A 228 11.68 16.56 1.89
N MET A 229 10.47 17.07 2.16
CA MET A 229 9.56 17.53 1.11
C MET A 229 10.15 18.69 0.32
N GLU A 230 10.64 19.74 1.01
CA GLU A 230 11.26 20.89 0.38
C GLU A 230 12.49 20.48 -0.46
N ARG A 231 13.33 19.57 0.05
CA ARG A 231 14.47 19.06 -0.72
C ARG A 231 14.05 18.29 -1.97
N THR A 232 12.94 17.54 -1.90
CA THR A 232 12.48 16.70 -3.03
C THR A 232 11.76 17.53 -4.08
N TRP A 233 10.95 18.51 -3.67
CA TRP A 233 9.96 19.16 -4.54
C TRP A 233 10.08 20.69 -4.60
N GLY A 234 10.87 21.31 -3.72
CA GLY A 234 11.08 22.76 -3.66
C GLY A 234 9.76 23.52 -3.51
N ASP A 235 9.59 24.57 -4.31
CA ASP A 235 8.38 25.41 -4.29
C ASP A 235 7.12 24.71 -4.81
N LYS A 236 7.24 23.48 -5.33
CA LYS A 236 6.08 22.70 -5.81
C LYS A 236 5.34 21.98 -4.67
N SER A 237 5.98 21.74 -3.53
CA SER A 237 5.41 21.03 -2.36
C SER A 237 4.99 21.91 -1.23
#